data_AF-A0A9E0PTT9-F1
#
_entry.id   AF-A0A9E0PTT9-F1
#
_cell.length_a   1.000
_cell.length_b   1.000
_cell.length_c   1.000
_cell.angle_alpha   90.00
_cell.angle_beta   90.00
_cell.angle_gamma   90.00
#
_symmetry.space_group_name_H-M   'P 1'
#
loop_
_entity.id
_entity.type
_entity.pdbx_description
1 polymer ?
#
loop_
_entity_poly.entity_id
_entity_poly.type
_entity_poly.pdbx_seq_one_letter_code
_entity_poly.pdbx_strand_id
1 'polypeptide(L)'
;MHSLIWLQRLLLATILFVSCSTIVSGCSQTATNQSTNTIERPPSYTKIGPGTSGTTSSTTENAASIDEAEVAAAQNNRSSHVAVTCTLPVKRMLRPDDKGEKHEKFLLQLSNGTTILVAHNVSRAPSVPLEAGDIVTVHGEYIWNEKGGVIHWTHASDTPRHEGGYIDFKGQRYQ
;
A
#
# COMPACT_ATOMS: atom_id res chain seq x y z
N MET A 1 8.81 -12.86 -50.90
CA MET A 1 7.55 -12.73 -51.65
C MET A 1 6.59 -13.82 -51.16
N HIS A 2 5.65 -13.48 -50.28
CA HIS A 2 4.48 -14.31 -49.98
C HIS A 2 3.35 -13.37 -49.55
N SER A 3 2.52 -13.01 -50.52
CA SER A 3 1.23 -12.36 -50.27
C SER A 3 0.24 -13.42 -49.76
N LEU A 4 -0.72 -13.03 -48.91
CA LEU A 4 -2.16 -13.05 -49.25
C LEU A 4 -3.01 -12.60 -48.04
N ILE A 5 -3.77 -11.51 -48.24
CA ILE A 5 -5.20 -11.37 -47.90
C ILE A 5 -5.62 -11.72 -46.46
N TRP A 6 -5.74 -10.70 -45.61
CA TRP A 6 -6.74 -10.68 -44.53
C TRP A 6 -8.07 -10.20 -45.10
N LEU A 7 -9.07 -11.09 -45.15
CA LEU A 7 -10.34 -10.81 -45.80
C LEU A 7 -11.29 -10.02 -44.90
N GLN A 8 -11.73 -8.88 -45.40
CA GLN A 8 -12.78 -8.02 -44.86
C GLN A 8 -14.09 -8.78 -44.60
N ARG A 9 -14.63 -8.72 -43.37
CA ARG A 9 -16.04 -9.02 -43.08
C ARG A 9 -16.67 -7.97 -42.17
N LEU A 10 -17.17 -6.92 -42.82
CA LEU A 10 -18.19 -6.04 -42.29
C LEU A 10 -19.52 -6.81 -42.21
N LEU A 11 -20.24 -6.71 -41.09
CA LEU A 11 -21.64 -7.14 -41.02
C LEU A 11 -22.40 -6.19 -40.09
N LEU A 12 -23.19 -5.29 -40.68
CA LEU A 12 -24.17 -4.50 -39.94
C LEU A 12 -25.35 -5.40 -39.55
N ALA A 13 -25.84 -5.23 -38.33
CA ALA A 13 -27.20 -5.59 -37.96
C ALA A 13 -27.81 -4.42 -37.16
N THR A 14 -28.86 -3.83 -37.70
CA THR A 14 -29.58 -2.67 -37.17
C THR A 14 -30.97 -3.09 -36.68
N ILE A 15 -31.66 -2.19 -35.95
CA ILE A 15 -33.10 -2.26 -35.58
C ILE A 15 -33.34 -3.24 -34.39
N LEU A 16 -34.15 -2.97 -33.35
CA LEU A 16 -35.41 -2.21 -33.25
C LEU A 16 -35.55 -1.46 -31.89
N PHE A 17 -36.25 -0.32 -31.89
CA PHE A 17 -36.68 0.37 -30.68
C PHE A 17 -37.83 -0.37 -29.97
N VAL A 18 -37.81 -0.46 -28.64
CA VAL A 18 -39.04 -0.65 -27.84
C VAL A 18 -39.11 0.42 -26.77
N SER A 19 -40.22 1.16 -26.76
CA SER A 19 -40.46 2.34 -25.94
C SER A 19 -41.37 2.04 -24.75
N CYS A 20 -41.23 2.86 -23.71
CA CYS A 20 -42.28 3.26 -22.77
C CYS A 20 -42.86 2.19 -21.83
N SER A 21 -42.55 2.33 -20.54
CA SER A 21 -43.60 2.54 -19.53
C SER A 21 -43.04 3.24 -18.30
N THR A 22 -43.65 4.36 -17.95
CA THR A 22 -43.32 5.16 -16.75
C THR A 22 -44.05 4.61 -15.53
N ILE A 23 -43.33 4.34 -14.43
CA ILE A 23 -43.91 4.36 -13.09
C ILE A 23 -42.91 5.07 -12.15
N VAL A 24 -43.21 6.33 -11.81
CA VAL A 24 -42.61 7.01 -10.66
C VAL A 24 -43.72 7.23 -9.64
N SER A 25 -43.70 6.41 -8.60
CA SER A 25 -44.40 6.63 -7.33
C SER A 25 -43.45 6.20 -6.23
N GLY A 26 -43.01 7.16 -5.41
CA GLY A 26 -41.91 6.95 -4.49
C GLY A 26 -42.30 6.34 -3.15
N CYS A 27 -41.30 6.08 -2.32
CA CYS A 27 -41.45 6.04 -0.87
C CYS A 27 -40.17 6.59 -0.23
N SER A 28 -40.31 7.65 0.56
CA SER A 28 -39.21 8.21 1.34
C SER A 28 -38.88 7.29 2.51
N GLN A 29 -37.60 7.14 2.84
CA GLN A 29 -37.11 7.39 4.21
C GLN A 29 -35.58 7.37 4.30
N THR A 30 -35.05 8.37 5.00
CA THR A 30 -33.63 8.61 5.20
C THR A 30 -33.09 7.69 6.30
N ALA A 31 -32.11 6.85 5.99
CA ALA A 31 -31.40 6.05 7.00
C ALA A 31 -30.12 6.78 7.45
N THR A 32 -30.26 7.75 8.37
CA THR A 32 -29.11 8.37 9.05
C THR A 32 -28.63 7.48 10.19
N ASN A 33 -27.62 6.64 9.92
CA ASN A 33 -26.90 5.92 10.97
C ASN A 33 -25.90 6.86 11.68
N GLN A 34 -26.41 7.69 12.59
CA GLN A 34 -25.57 8.38 13.57
C GLN A 34 -25.25 7.42 14.73
N SER A 35 -24.08 6.78 14.68
CA SER A 35 -23.55 6.06 15.84
C SER A 35 -22.92 7.05 16.83
N THR A 36 -23.74 7.56 17.75
CA THR A 36 -23.24 8.34 18.90
C THR A 36 -22.73 7.39 19.97
N ASN A 37 -21.44 7.10 19.94
CA ASN A 37 -20.81 6.24 20.94
C ASN A 37 -20.43 7.08 22.18
N THR A 38 -21.28 7.03 23.21
CA THR A 38 -21.13 7.79 24.46
C THR A 38 -19.99 7.24 25.30
N ILE A 39 -19.00 8.07 25.62
CA ILE A 39 -17.90 7.71 26.52
C ILE A 39 -18.38 7.79 27.97
N GLU A 40 -18.67 6.65 28.58
CA GLU A 40 -18.80 6.53 30.04
C GLU A 40 -17.49 6.06 30.69
N ARG A 41 -17.14 6.71 31.80
CA ARG A 41 -16.09 6.38 32.77
C ARG A 41 -16.84 6.28 34.11
N PRO A 42 -16.62 5.30 35.01
CA PRO A 42 -15.38 5.20 35.81
C PRO A 42 -15.11 3.73 36.28
N PRO A 43 -14.45 3.39 37.42
CA PRO A 43 -13.54 4.14 38.30
C PRO A 43 -12.18 3.44 38.63
N SER A 44 -11.24 4.26 39.11
CA SER A 44 -10.29 4.07 40.23
C SER A 44 -9.44 2.78 40.45
N TYR A 45 -8.15 3.04 40.68
CA TYR A 45 -7.00 2.19 41.05
C TYR A 45 -7.10 1.35 42.34
N THR A 46 -6.35 0.22 42.37
CA THR A 46 -5.61 -0.45 43.50
C THR A 46 -5.33 -1.93 43.09
N LYS A 47 -4.22 -2.64 43.37
CA LYS A 47 -3.02 -2.50 44.25
C LYS A 47 -1.73 -3.00 43.54
N ILE A 48 -0.59 -3.03 44.25
CA ILE A 48 0.71 -3.60 43.82
C ILE A 48 0.94 -5.01 44.43
N GLY A 49 1.62 -5.89 43.69
CA GLY A 49 2.28 -7.13 44.17
C GLY A 49 3.48 -7.51 43.26
N PRO A 50 4.61 -8.06 43.77
CA PRO A 50 5.88 -8.12 43.02
C PRO A 50 6.28 -9.52 42.50
N GLY A 51 7.20 -9.53 41.51
CA GLY A 51 7.88 -10.71 40.93
C GLY A 51 7.53 -10.92 39.45
N THR A 52 8.46 -11.16 38.51
CA THR A 52 9.92 -11.38 38.61
C THR A 52 10.62 -10.92 37.32
N SER A 53 11.87 -10.47 37.48
CA SER A 53 12.89 -10.06 36.48
C SER A 53 12.68 -10.34 34.99
N GLY A 54 12.78 -9.28 34.18
CA GLY A 54 12.77 -9.34 32.70
C GLY A 54 13.07 -8.00 32.00
N THR A 55 14.03 -7.23 32.50
CA THR A 55 14.50 -5.94 31.92
C THR A 55 15.89 -6.19 31.30
N THR A 56 16.33 -5.63 30.16
CA THR A 56 15.99 -4.38 29.42
C THR A 56 16.33 -4.68 27.94
N SER A 57 15.68 -4.16 26.89
CA SER A 57 15.33 -2.76 26.68
C SER A 57 14.12 -2.58 25.77
N SER A 58 12.97 -2.27 26.35
CA SER A 58 11.79 -1.76 25.65
C SER A 58 11.70 -0.24 25.85
N THR A 59 12.11 0.54 24.85
CA THR A 59 11.88 1.99 24.84
C THR A 59 10.46 2.25 24.35
N THR A 60 9.53 2.45 25.28
CA THR A 60 8.13 2.73 24.98
C THR A 60 7.91 4.23 24.73
N GLU A 61 7.96 4.65 23.47
CA GLU A 61 7.24 5.85 22.99
C GLU A 61 6.70 5.63 21.57
N ASN A 62 5.45 5.15 21.48
CA ASN A 62 4.54 5.14 20.31
C ASN A 62 5.15 4.98 18.90
N ALA A 63 6.23 4.20 18.76
CA ALA A 63 6.77 3.80 17.47
C ALA A 63 5.85 2.75 16.84
N ALA A 64 5.53 2.90 15.56
CA ALA A 64 4.91 1.83 14.80
C ALA A 64 5.81 0.59 14.92
N SER A 65 5.24 -0.55 15.36
CA SER A 65 5.99 -1.78 15.55
C SER A 65 6.62 -2.19 14.22
N ILE A 66 7.94 -2.36 14.22
CA ILE A 66 8.66 -2.84 13.04
C ILE A 66 8.07 -4.19 12.62
N ASP A 67 7.71 -4.28 11.34
CA ASP A 67 7.22 -5.50 10.72
C ASP A 67 7.98 -5.72 9.40
N GLU A 68 8.73 -6.80 9.36
CA GLU A 68 9.55 -7.19 8.21
C GLU A 68 9.24 -8.62 7.74
N ALA A 69 8.21 -9.28 8.29
CA ALA A 69 8.01 -10.71 8.12
C ALA A 69 7.82 -11.12 6.66
N GLU A 70 6.90 -10.43 5.96
CA GLU A 70 6.59 -10.71 4.55
C GLU A 70 7.79 -10.44 3.64
N VAL A 71 8.48 -9.32 3.85
CA VAL A 71 9.63 -8.91 3.02
C VAL A 71 10.90 -9.73 3.29
N ALA A 72 11.14 -10.14 4.54
CA ALA A 72 12.21 -11.08 4.88
C ALA A 72 11.96 -12.45 4.25
N ALA A 73 10.72 -12.94 4.28
CA ALA A 73 10.32 -14.17 3.59
C ALA A 73 10.51 -14.04 2.05
N ALA A 74 10.10 -12.92 1.46
CA ALA A 74 10.26 -12.67 0.03
C ALA A 74 11.73 -12.55 -0.40
N GLN A 75 12.60 -11.96 0.42
CA GLN A 75 14.06 -11.98 0.21
C GLN A 75 14.64 -13.39 0.27
N ASN A 76 14.34 -14.15 1.34
CA ASN A 76 14.88 -15.48 1.56
C ASN A 76 14.47 -16.47 0.45
N ASN A 77 13.21 -16.39 0.00
CA ASN A 77 12.65 -17.24 -1.05
C ASN A 77 12.97 -16.75 -2.48
N ARG A 78 13.60 -15.58 -2.61
CA ARG A 78 13.84 -14.88 -3.90
C ARG A 78 12.55 -14.65 -4.71
N SER A 79 11.45 -14.39 -4.02
CA SER A 79 10.12 -14.21 -4.60
C SER A 79 10.07 -13.02 -5.56
N SER A 80 9.17 -13.04 -6.54
CA SER A 80 8.86 -11.88 -7.40
C SER A 80 7.38 -11.91 -7.75
N HIS A 81 6.79 -10.73 -8.00
CA HIS A 81 5.36 -10.56 -8.27
C HIS A 81 4.47 -11.02 -7.10
N VAL A 82 4.91 -10.71 -5.88
CA VAL A 82 4.15 -10.95 -4.65
C VAL A 82 3.84 -9.61 -3.99
N ALA A 83 2.59 -9.39 -3.60
CA ALA A 83 2.24 -8.26 -2.74
C ALA A 83 2.89 -8.45 -1.36
N VAL A 84 3.40 -7.36 -0.80
CA VAL A 84 4.02 -7.34 0.53
C VAL A 84 3.64 -6.05 1.27
N THR A 85 3.58 -6.15 2.59
CA THR A 85 3.51 -5.04 3.53
C THR A 85 4.71 -5.10 4.46
N CYS A 86 5.31 -3.97 4.77
CA CYS A 86 6.36 -3.87 5.78
C CYS A 86 6.34 -2.52 6.47
N THR A 87 6.76 -2.49 7.74
CA THR A 87 6.99 -1.27 8.52
C THR A 87 8.45 -1.25 8.94
N LEU A 88 9.25 -0.41 8.29
CA LEU A 88 10.71 -0.44 8.38
C LEU A 88 11.31 0.98 8.51
N PRO A 89 12.49 1.14 9.11
CA PRO A 89 13.22 2.39 9.10
C PRO A 89 13.85 2.66 7.72
N VAL A 90 13.75 3.90 7.25
CA VAL A 90 14.43 4.41 6.07
C VAL A 90 15.93 4.49 6.35
N LYS A 91 16.72 3.65 5.69
CA LYS A 91 18.19 3.67 5.76
C LYS A 91 18.77 4.95 5.17
N ARG A 92 18.28 5.34 3.99
CA ARG A 92 18.79 6.47 3.21
C ARG A 92 17.90 6.80 2.00
N MET A 93 17.71 8.09 1.75
CA MET A 93 17.15 8.58 0.48
C MET A 93 18.15 8.40 -0.67
N LEU A 94 17.67 8.04 -1.86
CA LEU A 94 18.45 7.99 -3.09
C LEU A 94 18.19 9.25 -3.93
N ARG A 95 19.02 9.47 -4.96
CA ARG A 95 18.67 10.47 -5.99
C ARG A 95 17.37 10.02 -6.68
N PRO A 96 16.39 10.92 -6.89
CA PRO A 96 15.21 10.64 -7.70
C PRO A 96 15.57 10.12 -9.10
N ASP A 97 14.65 9.41 -9.73
CA ASP A 97 14.73 9.14 -11.18
C ASP A 97 13.89 10.15 -11.96
N ASP A 98 14.50 10.70 -13.01
CA ASP A 98 13.88 11.61 -13.97
C ASP A 98 13.76 10.98 -15.38
N LYS A 99 14.20 9.73 -15.56
CA LYS A 99 14.13 9.02 -16.84
C LYS A 99 12.87 8.15 -16.94
N GLY A 100 11.88 8.64 -17.68
CA GLY A 100 10.57 7.99 -17.83
C GLY A 100 9.56 8.55 -16.83
N GLU A 101 8.76 7.68 -16.21
CA GLU A 101 7.93 8.09 -15.07
C GLU A 101 8.85 8.46 -13.88
N LYS A 102 8.53 9.56 -13.18
CA LYS A 102 9.38 10.09 -12.12
C LYS A 102 9.26 9.24 -10.86
N HIS A 103 10.40 8.88 -10.27
CA HIS A 103 10.42 8.06 -9.06
C HIS A 103 11.18 8.71 -7.91
N GLU A 104 10.53 8.84 -6.77
CA GLU A 104 11.17 8.95 -5.47
C GLU A 104 11.72 7.57 -5.08
N LYS A 105 12.95 7.52 -4.58
CA LYS A 105 13.66 6.28 -4.32
C LYS A 105 14.35 6.35 -2.96
N PHE A 106 14.14 5.33 -2.13
CA PHE A 106 14.79 5.21 -0.83
C PHE A 106 15.04 3.74 -0.47
N LEU A 107 15.96 3.53 0.48
CA LEU A 107 16.27 2.18 0.98
C LEU A 107 15.63 1.98 2.35
N LEU A 108 14.93 0.87 2.54
CA LEU A 108 14.52 0.36 3.85
C LEU A 108 15.61 -0.56 4.42
N GLN A 109 15.76 -0.58 5.75
CA GLN A 109 16.72 -1.45 6.46
C GLN A 109 15.99 -2.58 7.19
N LEU A 110 16.36 -3.83 6.93
CA LEU A 110 15.89 -5.00 7.68
C LEU A 110 16.83 -5.32 8.85
N SER A 111 16.35 -6.04 9.86
CA SER A 111 17.15 -6.40 11.06
C SER A 111 18.38 -7.27 10.73
N ASN A 112 18.28 -8.09 9.68
CA ASN A 112 19.35 -8.96 9.18
C ASN A 112 20.48 -8.20 8.43
N GLY A 113 20.40 -6.88 8.33
CA GLY A 113 21.39 -6.04 7.66
C GLY A 113 21.15 -5.79 6.16
N THR A 114 20.24 -6.53 5.51
CA THR A 114 19.90 -6.33 4.08
C THR A 114 19.08 -5.05 3.88
N THR A 115 18.82 -4.70 2.63
CA THR A 115 18.01 -3.54 2.26
C THR A 115 17.03 -3.85 1.15
N ILE A 116 15.94 -3.10 1.10
CA ILE A 116 14.98 -3.12 -0.01
C ILE A 116 14.91 -1.73 -0.61
N LEU A 117 14.93 -1.64 -1.94
CA LEU A 117 14.66 -0.40 -2.66
C LEU A 117 13.15 -0.17 -2.73
N VAL A 118 12.66 0.97 -2.30
CA VAL A 118 11.31 1.43 -2.66
C VAL A 118 11.44 2.36 -3.87
N ALA A 119 10.62 2.12 -4.90
CA ALA A 119 10.50 2.97 -6.07
C ALA A 119 9.07 3.54 -6.14
N HIS A 120 8.89 4.71 -5.53
CA HIS A 120 7.59 5.38 -5.43
C HIS A 120 7.37 6.33 -6.60
N ASN A 121 6.28 6.14 -7.34
CA ASN A 121 6.01 6.88 -8.56
C ASN A 121 5.34 8.24 -8.28
N VAL A 122 6.15 9.29 -8.20
CA VAL A 122 5.70 10.66 -7.90
C VAL A 122 4.96 11.35 -9.05
N SER A 123 4.74 10.65 -10.17
CA SER A 123 3.82 11.09 -11.22
C SER A 123 2.37 10.64 -11.00
N ARG A 124 2.15 9.65 -10.11
CA ARG A 124 0.84 9.07 -9.77
C ARG A 124 0.39 9.45 -8.36
N ALA A 125 1.32 9.52 -7.41
CA ALA A 125 1.08 9.87 -6.01
C ALA A 125 1.94 11.08 -5.57
N PRO A 126 1.58 11.81 -4.50
CA PRO A 126 2.45 12.85 -3.93
C PRO A 126 3.72 12.25 -3.32
N SER A 127 4.86 12.93 -3.50
CA SER A 127 6.12 12.58 -2.82
C SER A 127 5.97 12.59 -1.29
N VAL A 128 6.67 11.67 -0.64
CA VAL A 128 6.60 11.44 0.80
C VAL A 128 7.77 12.18 1.47
N PRO A 129 7.55 13.07 2.46
CA PRO A 129 8.61 13.87 3.08
C PRO A 129 9.45 13.05 4.07
N LEU A 130 10.15 12.04 3.56
CA LEU A 130 10.95 11.08 4.32
C LEU A 130 12.41 11.53 4.46
N GLU A 131 12.98 11.30 5.64
CA GLU A 131 14.41 11.41 5.93
C GLU A 131 14.99 10.05 6.38
N ALA A 132 16.32 9.98 6.50
CA ALA A 132 16.97 8.78 7.02
C ALA A 132 16.68 8.63 8.53
N GLY A 133 16.20 7.46 8.95
CA GLY A 133 15.78 7.15 10.31
C GLY A 133 14.27 7.20 10.54
N ASP A 134 13.48 7.79 9.63
CA ASP A 134 12.02 7.73 9.70
C ASP A 134 11.51 6.29 9.59
N ILE A 135 10.51 5.92 10.41
CA ILE A 135 9.79 4.65 10.28
C ILE A 135 8.59 4.87 9.36
N VAL A 136 8.44 4.00 8.37
CA VAL A 136 7.42 4.10 7.32
C VAL A 136 6.81 2.73 7.06
N THR A 137 5.49 2.69 6.86
CA THR A 137 4.80 1.49 6.38
C THR A 137 4.64 1.58 4.87
N VAL A 138 5.05 0.53 4.15
CA VAL A 138 5.00 0.45 2.70
C VAL A 138 4.28 -0.82 2.30
N HIS A 139 3.30 -0.68 1.41
CA HIS A 139 2.59 -1.78 0.75
C HIS A 139 2.75 -1.66 -0.77
N GLY A 140 3.00 -2.77 -1.44
CA GLY A 140 3.18 -2.83 -2.89
C GLY A 140 3.65 -4.20 -3.36
N GLU A 141 4.00 -4.32 -4.65
CA GLU A 141 4.56 -5.56 -5.20
C GLU A 141 6.06 -5.63 -4.93
N TYR A 142 6.58 -6.80 -4.59
CA TYR A 142 8.01 -7.08 -4.44
C TYR A 142 8.58 -7.87 -5.63
N ILE A 143 9.75 -7.43 -6.11
CA ILE A 143 10.59 -8.09 -7.12
C ILE A 143 11.96 -8.38 -6.54
N TRP A 144 12.42 -9.63 -6.56
CA TRP A 144 13.76 -9.98 -6.10
C TRP A 144 14.86 -9.52 -7.06
N ASN A 145 16.01 -9.16 -6.49
CA ASN A 145 17.27 -9.00 -7.20
C ASN A 145 18.45 -9.23 -6.23
N GLU A 146 19.67 -9.28 -6.75
CA GLU A 146 20.91 -9.50 -5.99
C GLU A 146 21.21 -8.42 -4.92
N LYS A 147 20.50 -7.29 -4.92
CA LYS A 147 20.65 -6.18 -3.96
C LYS A 147 19.61 -6.20 -2.84
N GLY A 148 18.81 -7.26 -2.73
CA GLY A 148 17.76 -7.43 -1.72
C GLY A 148 16.35 -7.06 -2.21
N GLY A 149 16.18 -6.80 -3.51
CA GLY A 149 14.87 -6.59 -4.14
C GLY A 149 14.38 -5.14 -4.21
N VAL A 150 13.24 -4.97 -4.87
CA VAL A 150 12.53 -3.69 -5.06
C VAL A 150 11.06 -3.85 -4.67
N ILE A 151 10.51 -2.89 -3.94
CA ILE A 151 9.06 -2.69 -3.83
C ILE A 151 8.66 -1.58 -4.81
N HIS A 152 7.69 -1.89 -5.67
CA HIS A 152 7.08 -0.98 -6.65
C HIS A 152 5.55 -1.06 -6.57
N TRP A 153 4.84 -0.34 -7.44
CA TRP A 153 3.37 -0.17 -7.37
C TRP A 153 2.86 0.41 -6.04
N THR A 154 3.65 1.23 -5.34
CA THR A 154 3.27 1.87 -4.05
C THR A 154 2.30 3.05 -4.25
N HIS A 155 1.29 2.88 -5.10
CA HIS A 155 0.26 3.87 -5.44
C HIS A 155 -1.07 3.16 -5.74
N ALA A 156 -2.16 3.91 -5.72
CA ALA A 156 -3.49 3.39 -6.02
C ALA A 156 -3.52 2.78 -7.43
N SER A 157 -4.23 1.66 -7.56
CA SER A 157 -4.37 0.97 -8.85
C SER A 157 -5.46 1.62 -9.70
N ASP A 158 -5.16 1.85 -10.98
CA ASP A 158 -6.10 2.37 -11.99
C ASP A 158 -6.84 1.24 -12.74
N THR A 159 -6.41 -0.03 -12.59
CA THR A 159 -6.98 -1.19 -13.28
C THR A 159 -6.96 -2.46 -12.43
N PRO A 160 -7.87 -3.43 -12.62
CA PRO A 160 -7.85 -4.69 -11.87
C PRO A 160 -6.71 -5.66 -12.28
N ARG A 161 -5.65 -5.18 -12.94
CA ARG A 161 -4.53 -5.99 -13.44
C ARG A 161 -3.44 -6.24 -12.40
N HIS A 162 -3.38 -5.39 -11.38
CA HIS A 162 -2.43 -5.47 -10.27
C HIS A 162 -3.09 -4.88 -9.02
N GLU A 163 -2.62 -5.32 -7.86
CA GLU A 163 -2.97 -4.71 -6.59
C GLU A 163 -2.45 -3.26 -6.52
N GLY A 164 -3.12 -2.42 -5.74
CA GLY A 164 -2.70 -1.03 -5.49
C GLY A 164 -1.89 -0.97 -4.19
N GLY A 165 -0.76 -0.29 -4.22
CA GLY A 165 0.07 -0.05 -3.05
C GLY A 165 -0.17 1.30 -2.39
N TYR A 166 0.57 1.56 -1.31
CA TYR A 166 0.56 2.82 -0.59
C TYR A 166 1.83 2.98 0.25
N ILE A 167 2.08 4.20 0.69
CA ILE A 167 3.04 4.52 1.75
C ILE A 167 2.27 5.24 2.87
N ASP A 168 2.36 4.75 4.10
CA ASP A 168 1.82 5.42 5.28
C ASP A 168 2.97 6.02 6.10
N PHE A 169 2.88 7.32 6.35
CA PHE A 169 3.89 8.06 7.09
C PHE A 169 3.27 9.19 7.92
N LYS A 170 3.62 9.24 9.21
CA LYS A 170 3.14 10.26 10.19
C LYS A 170 1.60 10.45 10.17
N GLY A 171 0.86 9.35 9.99
CA GLY A 171 -0.61 9.33 9.96
C GLY A 171 -1.26 9.73 8.62
N GLN A 172 -0.46 10.01 7.60
CA GLN A 172 -0.91 10.34 6.24
C GLN A 172 -0.61 9.18 5.29
N ARG A 173 -1.57 8.83 4.43
CA ARG A 173 -1.40 7.90 3.32
C ARG A 173 -1.02 8.64 2.03
N TYR A 174 -0.08 8.07 1.29
CA TYR A 174 0.42 8.52 -0.01
C TYR A 174 0.21 7.38 -1.00
N GLN A 175 -0.66 7.60 -1.99
CA GLN A 175 -1.04 6.63 -3.03
C GLN A 175 -1.62 7.34 -4.25
#